data_AF-A0A5N7IIX3-F1
#
_entry.id   AF-A0A5N7IIX3-F1
#
_cell.length_a   1.000
_cell.length_b   1.000
_cell.length_c   1.000
_cell.angle_alpha   90.00
_cell.angle_beta   90.00
_cell.angle_gamma   90.00
#
_symmetry.space_group_name_H-M   'P 1'
#
loop_
_entity.id
_entity.type
_entity.pdbx_description
1 polymer ?
#
loop_
_entity_poly.entity_id
_entity_poly.type
_entity_poly.pdbx_seq_one_letter_code
_entity_poly.pdbx_strand_id
1 'polypeptide(L)' 'MNFTLTKEQEFVKQMVSEFALNEVKPIAAEIDVTERFPSETVEKMARYHMMGIPIATKYGGAGGNN' A
#
# COMPACT_ATOMS: atom_id res chain seq x y z
N MET A 1 -13.75 24.53 -4.80
CA MET A 1 -12.89 23.39 -4.39
C MET A 1 -12.57 22.56 -5.61
N ASN A 2 -11.33 22.08 -5.74
CA ASN A 2 -10.94 21.14 -6.78
C ASN A 2 -10.80 19.74 -6.14
N PHE A 3 -11.47 18.74 -6.71
CA PHE A 3 -11.51 17.37 -6.21
C PHE A 3 -10.73 16.39 -7.09
N THR A 4 -10.03 16.89 -8.10
CA THR A 4 -9.17 16.07 -8.96
C THR A 4 -7.89 15.71 -8.22
N LEU A 5 -7.48 14.45 -8.31
CA LEU A 5 -6.21 13.98 -7.77
C LEU A 5 -5.03 14.62 -8.51
N THR A 6 -3.93 14.84 -7.79
CA THR A 6 -2.67 15.19 -8.44
C THR A 6 -2.13 13.99 -9.23
N LYS A 7 -1.20 14.24 -10.16
CA LYS A 7 -0.54 13.15 -10.90
C LYS A 7 0.15 12.14 -9.97
N GLU A 8 0.74 12.64 -8.89
CA GLU A 8 1.38 11.81 -7.87
C GLU A 8 0.36 10.93 -7.14
N GLN A 9 -0.79 11.50 -6.76
CA GLN A 9 -1.87 10.75 -6.12
C GLN A 9 -2.49 9.69 -7.06
N GLU A 10 -2.67 9.98 -8.35
CA GLU A 10 -3.11 8.99 -9.34
C GLU A 10 -2.10 7.85 -9.49
N PHE A 11 -0.80 8.16 -9.51
CA PHE A 11 0.25 7.15 -9.58
C PHE A 11 0.25 6.24 -8.34
N VAL A 12 0.14 6.82 -7.14
CA VAL A 12 0.01 6.05 -5.89
C VAL A 12 -1.22 5.17 -5.92
N LYS A 13 -2.38 5.69 -6.34
CA LYS A 13 -3.62 4.94 -6.48
C LYS A 13 -3.46 3.75 -7.44
N GLN A 14 -2.80 3.95 -8.58
CA GLN A 14 -2.52 2.87 -9.53
C GLN A 14 -1.65 1.79 -8.89
N MET A 15 -0.50 2.16 -8.30
CA MET A 15 0.41 1.19 -7.67
C MET A 15 -0.28 0.37 -6.56
N VAL A 16 -1.05 1.03 -5.69
CA VAL A 16 -1.79 0.36 -4.61
C VAL A 16 -2.85 -0.59 -5.17
N SER A 17 -3.54 -0.19 -6.25
CA SER A 17 -4.55 -1.04 -6.90
C SER A 17 -3.93 -2.30 -7.50
N GLU A 18 -2.80 -2.16 -8.21
CA GLU A 18 -2.07 -3.29 -8.77
C GLU A 18 -1.55 -4.23 -7.68
N PHE A 19 -1.03 -3.69 -6.58
CA PHE A 19 -0.62 -4.48 -5.42
C PHE A 19 -1.79 -5.28 -4.82
N ALA A 20 -2.94 -4.63 -4.61
CA ALA A 20 -4.11 -5.30 -4.07
C ALA A 20 -4.60 -6.45 -4.97
N LEU A 21 -4.58 -6.25 -6.29
CA LEU A 21 -5.03 -7.27 -7.25
C LEU A 21 -4.05 -8.44 -7.37
N ASN A 22 -2.75 -8.18 -7.36
CA ASN A 22 -1.74 -9.19 -7.64
C ASN A 22 -1.20 -9.88 -6.39
N GLU A 23 -1.19 -9.20 -5.25
CA GLU A 23 -0.54 -9.69 -4.02
C GLU A 23 -1.53 -10.01 -2.91
N VAL A 24 -2.58 -9.21 -2.75
CA VAL A 24 -3.56 -9.40 -1.66
C VAL A 24 -4.68 -10.35 -2.09
N LYS A 25 -5.32 -10.09 -3.24
CA LYS A 25 -6.48 -10.84 -3.73
C LYS A 25 -6.25 -12.36 -3.82
N PRO A 26 -5.10 -12.88 -4.29
CA PRO A 26 -4.92 -14.33 -4.44
C PRO A 26 -4.97 -15.11 -3.12
N ILE A 27 -4.56 -14.50 -2.00
CA ILE A 27 -4.50 -15.16 -0.69
C ILE A 27 -5.62 -14.72 0.26
N ALA A 28 -6.38 -13.67 -0.08
CA ALA A 28 -7.35 -13.06 0.83
C ALA A 28 -8.36 -14.04 1.45
N ALA A 29 -8.90 -14.97 0.65
CA ALA A 29 -9.86 -15.97 1.15
C ALA A 29 -9.22 -17.00 2.09
N GLU A 30 -7.98 -17.42 1.81
CA GLU A 30 -7.24 -18.33 2.70
C GLU A 30 -6.92 -17.64 4.03
N ILE A 31 -6.47 -16.38 3.98
CA ILE A 31 -6.18 -15.59 5.18
C ILE A 31 -7.41 -15.42 6.06
N ASP A 32 -8.57 -15.16 5.46
CA ASP A 32 -9.84 -15.03 6.18
C ASP A 32 -10.22 -16.33 6.91
N VAL A 33 -10.14 -17.48 6.21
CA VAL A 33 -10.48 -18.80 6.80
C VAL A 33 -9.48 -19.26 7.85
N THR A 34 -8.19 -18.99 7.64
CA THR A 34 -7.11 -19.49 8.52
C THR A 34 -6.77 -18.53 9.66
N GLU A 35 -7.27 -17.29 9.60
CA GLU A 35 -6.95 -16.18 10.52
C GLU A 35 -5.45 -15.93 10.69
N ARG A 36 -4.61 -16.38 9.75
CA ARG A 36 -3.15 -16.22 9.84
C ARG A 36 -2.75 -14.81 9.44
N PHE A 37 -1.65 -14.32 10.03
CA PHE A 37 -1.07 -13.06 9.60
C PHE A 37 -0.34 -13.21 8.25
N PRO A 38 -0.66 -12.38 7.24
CA PRO A 38 -0.04 -12.47 5.91
C PRO A 38 1.31 -11.74 5.86
N SER A 39 2.33 -12.27 6.55
CA SER A 39 3.68 -11.68 6.56
C SER A 39 4.23 -11.44 5.15
N GLU A 40 3.89 -12.31 4.20
CA GLU A 40 4.37 -12.24 2.82
C GLU A 40 3.92 -10.97 2.09
N THR A 41 2.69 -10.49 2.33
CA THR A 41 2.20 -9.25 1.70
C THR A 41 2.67 -8.04 2.49
N VAL A 42 2.70 -8.10 3.82
CA VAL A 42 3.16 -7.00 4.68
C VAL A 42 4.64 -6.67 4.43
N GLU A 43 5.50 -7.68 4.30
CA GLU A 43 6.90 -7.47 3.94
C GLU A 43 7.07 -6.84 2.55
N LYS A 44 6.22 -7.22 1.58
CA LYS A 44 6.21 -6.58 0.26
C LYS A 44 5.79 -5.11 0.36
N MET A 45 4.75 -4.80 1.14
CA MET A 45 4.31 -3.42 1.37
C MET A 45 5.43 -2.56 1.96
N ALA A 46 6.19 -3.10 2.91
CA ALA A 46 7.34 -2.40 3.50
C ALA A 46 8.43 -2.12 2.45
N ARG A 47 8.77 -3.11 1.61
CA ARG A 47 9.76 -2.94 0.52
C ARG A 47 9.32 -1.91 -0.53
N TYR A 48 8.02 -1.77 -0.77
CA TYR A 48 7.47 -0.81 -1.72
C TYR A 48 7.17 0.57 -1.12
N HIS A 49 7.63 0.84 0.10
CA HIS A 49 7.37 2.10 0.81
C HIS A 49 5.87 2.44 0.94
N MET A 50 5.01 1.42 0.94
CA MET A 50 3.56 1.59 1.14
C MET A 50 3.19 1.71 2.63
N MET A 51 4.17 1.50 3.52
CA MET A 51 4.04 1.64 4.97
C MET A 51 4.54 3.02 5.41
N GLY A 52 3.77 3.71 6.24
CA GLY A 52 4.17 5.01 6.79
C GLY A 52 4.16 6.15 5.76
N ILE A 53 3.16 6.18 4.87
CA ILE A 53 3.03 7.20 3.81
C ILE A 53 3.16 8.63 4.37
N PRO A 54 2.48 9.03 5.45
CA PRO A 54 2.58 10.41 5.98
C PRO A 54 3.87 10.69 6.75
N ILE A 55 4.70 9.67 7.03
CA ILE A 55 5.90 9.83 7.85
C ILE A 55 7.05 10.31 6.97
N ALA A 56 7.79 11.33 7.45
CA ALA A 56 8.90 11.90 6.72
C ALA A 56 10.02 10.86 6.46
N THR A 57 10.68 10.98 5.29
CA THR A 57 11.76 10.08 4.84
C THR A 57 12.94 10.02 5.81
N LYS A 58 13.27 11.12 6.51
CA LYS A 58 14.31 11.15 7.56
C LYS A 58 14.06 10.20 8.73
N TYR A 59 12.82 9.72 8.89
CA TYR A 59 12.42 8.75 9.90
C TYR A 59 12.11 7.37 9.29
N GLY A 60 12.42 7.16 8.01
CA GLY A 60 12.17 5.91 7.29
C GLY A 60 10.76 5.75 6.71
N GLY A 61 9.95 6.82 6.67
CA GLY A 61 8.64 6.82 6.00
C GLY A 61 8.70 7.20 4.51
N ALA A 62 7.54 7.25 3.84
CA ALA A 62 7.47 7.55 2.41
C ALA A 62 7.39 9.06 2.07
N GLY A 63 7.12 9.93 3.05
CA GLY A 63 7.12 11.38 2.86
C GLY A 63 5.95 11.95 2.05
N GLY A 64 4.82 11.24 2.01
CA GLY A 64 3.61 11.68 1.33
C GLY A 64 3.00 12.94 1.93
N ASN A 65 2.40 13.76 1.06
CA ASN A 65 1.67 14.97 1.43
C ASN A 65 0.17 14.67 1.67
N ASN A 66 -0.50 15.59 2.35
CA ASN A 66 -1.95 15.61 2.55
C ASN A 66 -2.56 16.74 1.72
#